data_AF-L8G6C4-F1
#
_entry.id   AF-L8G6C4-F1
#
_cell.length_a   1.000
_cell.length_b   1.000
_cell.length_c   1.000
_cell.angle_alpha   90.00
_cell.angle_beta   90.00
_cell.angle_gamma   90.00
#
_symmetry.space_group_name_H-M   'P 1'
#
loop_
_entity.id
_entity.type
_entity.pdbx_description
1 polymer ?
#
loop_
_entity_poly.entity_id
_entity_poly.type
_entity_poly.pdbx_seq_one_letter_code
_entity_poly.pdbx_strand_id
1 'polypeptide(L)'
;MSVARSRVIDLMKTRCRIFSTTFNPEGVRTGNKILRQRLKGPALAAYYPRKVVTINDLRKAYPELKTWDEKEEDRLESVAITKARGKGPPKKKRTAAESKKLKGKKKVTTDEA
;
A
#
# COMPACT_ATOMS: atom_id res chain seq x y z
N MET A 1 -37.93 38.21 23.23
CA MET A 1 -36.50 38.50 23.50
C MET A 1 -36.39 39.93 24.02
N SER A 2 -35.88 40.14 25.23
CA SER A 2 -35.76 41.46 25.85
C SER A 2 -34.59 42.31 25.32
N VAL A 3 -33.67 41.71 24.55
CA VAL A 3 -32.47 42.36 24.00
C VAL A 3 -32.56 42.46 22.47
N ALA A 4 -32.14 43.60 21.92
CA ALA A 4 -32.11 43.84 20.48
C ALA A 4 -31.19 42.85 19.75
N ARG A 5 -31.66 42.29 18.62
CA ARG A 5 -30.91 41.32 17.80
C ARG A 5 -29.58 41.88 17.29
N SER A 6 -29.54 43.15 16.90
CA SER A 6 -28.32 43.83 16.46
C SER A 6 -27.21 43.76 17.51
N ARG A 7 -27.55 44.01 18.79
CA ARG A 7 -26.59 43.97 19.89
C ARG A 7 -25.99 42.58 20.11
N VAL A 8 -26.79 41.54 19.93
CA VAL A 8 -26.33 40.13 20.01
C VAL A 8 -25.38 39.80 18.86
N ILE A 9 -25.69 40.28 17.65
CA ILE A 9 -24.84 40.09 16.47
C ILE A 9 -23.47 40.78 16.65
N ASP A 10 -23.45 41.99 17.21
CA ASP A 10 -22.21 42.72 17.50
C ASP A 10 -21.32 41.98 18.52
N LEU A 11 -21.94 41.41 19.55
CA LEU A 11 -21.25 40.56 20.53
C LEU A 11 -20.68 39.29 19.86
N MET A 12 -21.45 38.65 18.97
CA MET A 12 -20.95 37.50 18.21
C MET A 12 -19.78 37.87 17.30
N LYS A 13 -19.84 39.04 16.63
CA LYS A 13 -18.77 39.54 15.76
C LYS A 13 -17.48 39.81 16.54
N THR A 14 -17.58 40.47 17.70
CA THR A 14 -16.41 40.73 18.58
C THR A 14 -15.82 39.44 19.13
N ARG A 15 -16.66 38.51 19.59
CA ARG A 15 -16.22 37.16 20.00
C ARG A 15 -15.46 36.44 18.88
N CYS A 16 -16.01 36.42 17.67
CA CYS A 16 -15.36 35.77 16.53
C CYS A 16 -13.99 36.39 16.22
N ARG A 17 -13.85 37.71 16.36
CA ARG A 17 -12.59 38.43 16.22
C ARG A 17 -11.57 38.04 17.30
N ILE A 18 -11.99 37.96 18.56
CA ILE A 18 -11.11 37.60 19.69
C ILE A 18 -10.55 36.18 19.54
N PHE A 19 -11.40 35.22 19.16
CA PHE A 19 -11.03 33.80 19.09
C PHE A 19 -10.62 33.33 17.69
N SER A 20 -10.44 34.26 16.74
CA SER A 20 -10.11 33.94 15.34
C SER A 20 -11.05 32.88 14.73
N THR A 21 -12.34 32.94 15.07
CA THR A 21 -13.36 32.05 14.51
C THR A 21 -14.15 32.73 13.40
N THR A 22 -14.74 31.95 12.50
CA THR A 22 -15.50 32.48 11.36
C THR A 22 -16.85 33.05 11.80
N PHE A 23 -17.15 34.28 11.42
CA PHE A 23 -18.44 34.93 11.62
C PHE A 23 -19.31 34.79 10.35
N ASN A 24 -20.46 34.11 10.45
CA ASN A 24 -21.38 33.84 9.32
C ASN A 24 -22.85 34.04 9.75
N PRO A 25 -23.35 35.29 9.81
CA PRO A 25 -24.71 35.58 10.28
C PRO A 25 -25.80 35.13 9.30
N GLU A 26 -25.49 35.07 8.00
CA GLU A 26 -26.41 34.70 6.93
C GLU A 26 -26.47 33.18 6.66
N GLY A 27 -25.64 32.39 7.35
CA GLY A 27 -25.65 30.93 7.21
C GLY A 27 -25.21 30.42 5.83
N VAL A 28 -24.40 31.19 5.10
CA VAL A 28 -23.95 30.84 3.74
C VAL A 28 -23.02 29.63 3.75
N ARG A 29 -23.09 28.78 2.73
CA ARG A 29 -22.26 27.59 2.56
C ARG A 29 -20.84 27.97 2.10
N THR A 30 -19.94 28.19 3.06
CA THR A 30 -18.55 28.61 2.82
C THR A 30 -17.53 27.47 2.74
N GLY A 31 -17.95 26.20 2.85
CA GLY A 31 -17.04 25.04 2.77
C GLY A 31 -16.18 24.78 4.02
N ASN A 32 -16.28 25.62 5.06
CA ASN A 32 -15.50 25.47 6.31
C ASN A 32 -15.62 24.10 6.99
N LYS A 33 -16.71 23.35 6.75
CA LYS A 33 -16.87 21.97 7.24
C LYS A 33 -15.75 21.06 6.71
N ILE A 34 -15.38 21.21 5.45
CA ILE A 34 -14.36 20.37 4.81
C ILE A 34 -12.97 20.74 5.34
N LEU A 35 -12.69 22.03 5.51
CA LEU A 35 -11.39 22.50 6.02
C LEU A 35 -11.19 22.14 7.51
N ARG A 36 -12.25 22.14 8.32
CA ARG A 36 -12.19 21.74 9.74
C ARG A 36 -12.05 20.23 9.93
N GLN A 37 -12.32 19.43 8.90
CA GLN A 37 -12.19 17.99 9.00
C GLN A 37 -10.71 17.62 9.17
N ARG A 38 -10.40 16.90 10.25
CA ARG A 38 -9.04 16.39 10.49
C ARG A 38 -8.65 15.41 9.38
N LEU A 39 -7.43 15.54 8.88
CA LEU A 39 -6.89 14.64 7.87
C LEU A 39 -6.72 13.23 8.45
N LYS A 40 -7.14 12.20 7.71
CA LYS A 40 -7.04 10.79 8.09
C LYS A 40 -5.88 10.04 7.43
N GLY A 41 -5.12 10.73 6.56
CA GLY A 41 -4.04 10.14 5.76
C GLY A 41 -3.04 9.29 6.56
N PRO A 42 -2.45 9.82 7.66
CA PRO A 42 -1.49 9.06 8.45
C PRO A 42 -2.06 7.76 9.06
N ALA A 43 -3.31 7.80 9.51
CA ALA A 43 -3.98 6.64 10.08
C ALA A 43 -4.22 5.54 9.02
N LEU A 44 -4.59 5.94 7.80
CA LEU A 44 -4.80 5.02 6.68
C LEU A 44 -3.47 4.44 6.16
N ALA A 45 -2.42 5.27 6.07
CA ALA A 45 -1.10 4.82 5.62
C ALA A 45 -0.47 3.77 6.57
N ALA A 46 -0.81 3.83 7.85
CA ALA A 46 -0.32 2.90 8.87
C ALA A 46 -1.13 1.59 8.96
N TYR A 47 -2.03 1.30 8.02
CA TYR A 47 -2.90 0.12 8.06
C TYR A 47 -2.11 -1.20 8.10
N TYR A 48 -1.10 -1.35 7.23
CA TYR A 48 -0.21 -2.50 7.28
C TYR A 48 1.00 -2.18 8.16
N PRO A 49 1.43 -3.13 9.03
CA PRO A 49 2.66 -2.98 9.79
C PRO A 49 3.84 -2.66 8.88
N ARG A 50 4.71 -1.75 9.31
CA ARG A 50 5.97 -1.49 8.61
C ARG A 50 6.82 -2.76 8.63
N LYS A 51 7.55 -3.01 7.54
CA LYS A 51 8.59 -4.05 7.53
C LYS A 51 9.61 -3.72 8.61
N VAL A 52 9.81 -4.68 9.52
CA VAL A 52 10.75 -4.57 10.64
C VAL A 52 12.11 -5.10 10.21
N VAL A 53 12.67 -6.06 10.93
CA VAL A 53 13.94 -6.71 10.61
C VAL A 53 13.67 -7.96 9.79
N THR A 54 14.37 -8.12 8.67
CA THR A 54 14.38 -9.35 7.87
C THR A 54 15.64 -10.18 8.15
N ILE A 55 15.64 -11.45 7.77
CA ILE A 55 16.82 -12.32 7.90
C ILE A 55 18.03 -11.76 7.12
N ASN A 56 17.77 -11.06 6.00
CA ASN A 56 18.81 -10.39 5.23
C ASN A 56 19.46 -9.23 6.01
N ASP A 57 18.67 -8.48 6.78
CA ASP A 57 19.20 -7.41 7.64
C ASP A 57 20.06 -7.99 8.76
N LEU A 58 19.67 -9.14 9.32
CA LEU A 58 20.44 -9.86 10.33
C LEU A 58 21.79 -10.34 9.78
N ARG A 59 21.79 -10.94 8.59
CA ARG A 59 23.02 -11.41 7.92
C ARG A 59 23.97 -10.25 7.60
N LYS A 60 23.44 -9.08 7.26
CA LYS A 60 24.25 -7.87 7.03
C LYS A 60 24.81 -7.31 8.34
N ALA A 61 24.06 -7.35 9.42
CA ALA A 61 24.48 -6.86 10.73
C ALA A 61 25.54 -7.76 11.38
N TYR A 62 25.43 -9.07 11.22
CA TYR A 62 26.33 -10.07 11.83
C TYR A 62 26.89 -11.03 10.77
N PRO A 63 27.86 -10.59 9.97
CA PRO A 63 28.43 -11.43 8.90
C PRO A 63 29.19 -12.66 9.42
N GLU A 64 29.63 -12.64 10.69
CA GLU A 64 30.28 -13.78 11.35
C GLU A 64 29.29 -14.91 11.67
N LEU A 65 28.02 -14.58 11.89
CA LEU A 65 26.97 -15.54 12.17
C LEU A 65 26.42 -16.09 10.84
N LYS A 66 26.72 -17.36 10.54
CA LYS A 66 26.12 -18.05 9.39
C LYS A 66 24.65 -18.37 9.67
N THR A 67 23.77 -17.43 9.35
CA THR A 67 22.31 -17.60 9.46
C THR A 67 21.69 -18.05 8.13
N TRP A 68 20.86 -19.08 8.22
CA TRP A 68 20.12 -19.70 7.12
C TRP A 68 18.64 -19.27 7.17
N ASP A 69 17.98 -19.20 6.02
CA ASP A 69 16.54 -18.94 5.92
C ASP A 69 15.86 -20.22 5.43
N GLU A 70 15.37 -21.02 6.38
CA GLU A 70 14.82 -22.36 6.14
C GLU A 70 13.75 -22.34 5.04
N LYS A 71 12.84 -21.35 5.07
CA LYS A 71 11.76 -21.25 4.08
C LYS A 71 12.28 -20.96 2.69
N GLU A 72 13.34 -20.16 2.58
CA GLU A 72 13.96 -19.87 1.29
C GLU A 72 14.77 -21.06 0.77
N GLU A 73 15.42 -21.81 1.66
CA GLU A 73 16.13 -23.05 1.31
C GLU A 73 15.17 -24.12 0.79
N ASP A 74 14.09 -24.40 1.51
CA ASP A 74 13.02 -25.31 1.06
C ASP A 74 12.46 -24.89 -0.32
N ARG A 75 12.30 -23.58 -0.53
CA ARG A 75 11.86 -23.03 -1.82
C ARG A 75 12.89 -23.28 -2.93
N LEU A 76 14.18 -23.18 -2.63
CA LEU A 76 15.25 -23.45 -3.60
C LEU A 76 15.38 -24.94 -3.91
N GLU A 77 15.25 -25.81 -2.91
CA GLU A 77 15.25 -27.27 -3.09
C GLU A 77 14.06 -27.73 -3.93
N SER A 78 12.85 -27.28 -3.62
CA SER A 78 11.65 -27.61 -4.40
C SER A 78 11.77 -27.15 -5.85
N VAL A 79 12.41 -26.00 -6.11
CA VAL A 79 12.74 -25.52 -7.46
C VAL A 79 13.78 -26.42 -8.15
N ALA A 80 14.81 -26.89 -7.44
CA ALA A 80 15.81 -27.80 -7.98
C ALA A 80 15.18 -29.14 -8.37
N ILE A 81 14.33 -29.71 -7.51
CA ILE A 81 13.61 -30.97 -7.75
C ILE A 81 12.68 -30.86 -8.97
N THR A 82 11.91 -29.77 -9.07
CA THR A 82 11.02 -29.57 -10.23
C THR A 82 11.80 -29.41 -11.54
N LYS A 83 12.94 -28.71 -11.52
CA LYS A 83 13.83 -28.61 -12.68
C LYS A 83 14.41 -29.95 -13.09
N ALA A 84 14.88 -30.77 -12.14
CA ALA A 84 15.45 -32.09 -12.41
C ALA A 84 14.43 -33.01 -13.13
N ARG A 85 13.15 -32.89 -12.79
CA ARG A 85 12.05 -33.66 -13.42
C ARG A 85 11.52 -33.06 -14.72
N GLY A 86 12.14 -31.99 -15.24
CA GLY A 86 11.66 -31.25 -16.41
C GLY A 86 10.31 -30.55 -16.19
N LYS A 87 9.89 -30.37 -14.94
CA LYS A 87 8.65 -29.66 -14.52
C LYS A 87 8.92 -28.24 -14.04
N GLY A 88 10.14 -27.74 -14.27
CA GLY A 88 10.48 -26.35 -13.98
C GLY A 88 9.65 -25.37 -14.82
N PRO A 89 9.48 -24.12 -14.35
CA PRO A 89 8.77 -23.10 -15.10
C PRO A 89 9.44 -22.86 -16.46
N PRO A 90 8.68 -22.67 -17.55
CA PRO A 90 9.24 -22.36 -18.85
C PRO A 90 9.96 -21.00 -18.83
N LYS A 91 10.89 -20.80 -19.77
CA LYS A 91 11.62 -19.53 -19.90
C LYS A 91 10.64 -18.37 -20.10
N LYS A 92 10.71 -17.35 -19.22
CA LYS A 92 9.93 -16.12 -19.34
C LYS A 92 10.27 -15.41 -20.66
N LYS A 93 9.26 -15.18 -21.50
CA LYS A 93 9.37 -14.40 -22.73
C LYS A 93 9.62 -12.95 -22.37
N ARG A 94 10.67 -12.33 -22.94
CA ARG A 94 11.00 -10.92 -22.72
C ARG A 94 10.64 -10.04 -23.91
N THR A 95 10.47 -10.63 -25.10
CA THR A 95 10.11 -9.90 -26.32
C THR A 95 8.91 -10.51 -27.06
N ALA A 96 8.26 -9.70 -27.89
CA ALA A 96 7.12 -10.13 -28.70
C ALA A 96 7.51 -11.21 -29.73
N ALA A 97 8.73 -11.16 -30.27
CA ALA A 97 9.24 -12.18 -31.21
C ALA A 97 9.41 -13.57 -30.55
N GLU A 98 9.90 -13.62 -29.31
CA GLU A 98 10.00 -14.85 -28.51
C GLU A 98 8.63 -15.44 -28.18
N SER A 99 7.59 -14.60 -28.12
CA SER A 99 6.24 -15.05 -27.80
C SER A 99 5.62 -15.93 -28.90
N LYS A 100 6.00 -15.70 -30.16
CA LYS A 100 5.51 -16.43 -31.33
C LYS A 100 6.22 -17.78 -31.53
N LYS A 101 7.49 -17.91 -31.13
CA LYS A 101 8.31 -19.13 -31.29
C LYS A 101 7.80 -20.37 -30.54
N LEU A 102 7.06 -20.20 -29.43
CA LEU A 102 6.65 -21.32 -28.57
C LEU A 102 5.23 -21.87 -28.86
N LYS A 103 4.50 -21.35 -29.86
CA LYS A 103 3.13 -21.81 -30.18
C LYS A 103 3.06 -23.22 -30.80
N GLY A 104 4.19 -23.82 -31.19
CA GLY A 104 4.24 -25.05 -31.98
C GLY A 104 4.54 -26.37 -31.23
N LYS A 105 4.98 -26.35 -29.96
CA LYS A 105 5.25 -27.60 -29.21
C LYS A 105 4.00 -28.06 -28.45
N LYS A 106 2.95 -28.47 -29.19
CA LYS A 106 1.93 -29.38 -28.63
C LYS A 106 2.61 -30.73 -28.40
N LYS A 107 2.35 -31.34 -27.24
CA LYS A 107 2.88 -32.65 -26.84
C LYS A 107 2.65 -33.68 -27.96
N VAL A 108 3.70 -34.36 -28.40
CA VAL A 108 3.56 -35.65 -29.08
C VAL A 108 3.06 -36.61 -28.00
N THR A 109 1.79 -37.01 -28.10
CA THR A 109 1.26 -38.16 -27.38
C THR A 109 1.87 -39.39 -28.07
N THR A 110 2.83 -40.03 -27.43
CA THR A 110 3.26 -41.37 -27.83
C THR A 110 2.20 -42.35 -27.32
N ASP A 111 1.27 -42.68 -28.21
CA ASP A 111 0.51 -43.92 -28.13
C ASP A 111 1.45 -45.04 -28.61
N GLU A 112 1.82 -45.97 -27.73
CA GLU A 112 2.36 -47.27 -28.15
C GLU A 112 1.70 -48.37 -27.32
N ALA A 113 1.13 -49.30 -28.08
CA ALA A 113 0.52 -50.57 -27.69
C ALA A 113 1.60 -51.66 -27.54
#